data_AF-A0A182QB60-F1
#
_entry.id   AF-A0A182QB60-F1
#
_cell.length_a   1.000
_cell.length_b   1.000
_cell.length_c   1.000
_cell.angle_alpha   90.00
_cell.angle_beta   90.00
_cell.angle_gamma   90.00
#
_symmetry.space_group_name_H-M   'P 1'
#
loop_
_entity.id
_entity.type
_entity.pdbx_description
1 polymer ?
#
loop_
_entity_poly.entity_id
_entity_poly.type
_entity_poly.pdbx_seq_one_letter_code
_entity_poly.pdbx_strand_id
1 'polypeptide(L)'
;MGLVGLLLMILDPFHIVRNYVIKPIATFGLATVEEYKVRKEKSVNTTKNVFLKLFIVVLVGFSVVWASIFLYLYFYYSYMPSVLHVKDVHLNLRQCHKVESDCEPYPTANVALTNHQRFLMVGQPYKIILNLEMPESEHNGKIGMFTVCGTVKDHGYEEVAKSCRMTMLHYKSNLLKTILTFVFAPLLIFGYREEKQMVSVELFSNFLDDSNHPATNLDIIIHAKDIQLYSAQLHVVANFTGLRYLMFNWPVLSAVIGITTNLFFILIVCILSWYHWDDTEWISDIRERYQQIVQGVSKVSALEETKTLKPIKEGVTSSKDWLVDEE
;
A
#
# COMPACT_ATOMS: atom_id res chain seq x y z
N MET A 1 -58.04 -2.80 -42.09
CA MET A 1 -58.83 -4.01 -42.45
C MET A 1 -58.40 -4.42 -43.84
N GLY A 2 -57.37 -5.27 -43.95
CA GLY A 2 -56.73 -5.61 -45.23
C GLY A 2 -57.47 -6.72 -45.99
N LEU A 3 -57.13 -6.86 -47.28
CA LEU A 3 -57.65 -7.80 -48.29
C LEU A 3 -58.00 -9.22 -47.78
N VAL A 4 -57.29 -9.72 -46.77
CA VAL A 4 -57.48 -11.02 -46.11
C VAL A 4 -58.83 -11.13 -45.38
N GLY A 5 -59.31 -10.03 -44.77
CA GLY A 5 -60.59 -10.03 -44.04
C GLY A 5 -61.81 -10.16 -44.95
N LEU A 6 -61.69 -9.73 -46.21
CA LEU A 6 -62.74 -9.76 -47.21
C LEU A 6 -62.82 -11.14 -47.88
N LEU A 7 -61.66 -11.78 -48.10
CA LEU A 7 -61.52 -13.12 -48.68
C LEU A 7 -62.06 -14.23 -47.74
N LEU A 8 -61.85 -14.08 -46.43
CA LEU A 8 -62.39 -15.00 -45.42
C LEU A 8 -63.91 -14.89 -45.23
N MET A 9 -64.52 -13.77 -45.63
CA MET A 9 -65.96 -13.53 -45.51
C MET A 9 -66.75 -14.17 -46.65
N ILE A 10 -66.11 -14.40 -47.80
CA ILE A 10 -66.68 -15.09 -48.97
C ILE A 10 -66.63 -16.62 -48.80
N LEU A 11 -65.61 -17.13 -48.10
CA LEU A 11 -65.35 -18.58 -47.93
C LEU A 11 -66.09 -19.23 -46.74
N ASP A 12 -66.65 -18.48 -45.79
CA ASP A 12 -67.35 -19.04 -44.61
C ASP A 12 -68.53 -18.15 -44.14
N PRO A 13 -69.73 -18.29 -44.76
CA PRO A 13 -70.90 -17.44 -44.46
C PRO A 13 -71.57 -17.75 -43.11
N PHE A 14 -71.28 -18.90 -42.49
CA PHE A 14 -71.84 -19.30 -41.19
C PHE A 14 -70.91 -19.02 -40.00
N HIS A 15 -69.74 -18.43 -40.24
CA HIS A 15 -68.85 -17.92 -39.18
C HIS A 15 -68.27 -19.02 -38.24
N ILE A 16 -68.45 -20.30 -38.61
CA ILE A 16 -68.11 -21.49 -37.82
C ILE A 16 -66.58 -21.69 -37.79
N VAL A 17 -65.90 -21.65 -38.93
CA VAL A 17 -64.45 -21.87 -39.02
C VAL A 17 -63.70 -20.73 -38.33
N ARG A 18 -64.20 -19.49 -38.48
CA ARG A 18 -63.63 -18.29 -37.85
C ARG A 18 -63.65 -18.33 -36.32
N ASN A 19 -64.76 -18.75 -35.72
CA ASN A 19 -64.90 -18.74 -34.26
C ASN A 19 -64.40 -20.04 -33.59
N TYR A 20 -64.57 -21.20 -34.22
CA TYR A 20 -64.22 -22.49 -33.60
C TYR A 20 -62.80 -22.98 -33.91
N VAL A 21 -62.17 -22.50 -34.99
CA VAL A 21 -60.85 -22.98 -35.43
C VAL A 21 -59.81 -21.85 -35.43
N ILE A 22 -60.09 -20.74 -36.11
CA ILE A 22 -59.08 -19.68 -36.33
C ILE A 22 -58.78 -18.88 -35.05
N LYS A 23 -59.81 -18.45 -34.31
CA LYS A 23 -59.65 -17.73 -33.04
C LYS A 23 -58.87 -18.52 -31.98
N PRO A 24 -59.21 -19.78 -31.64
CA PRO A 24 -58.48 -20.53 -30.63
C PRO A 24 -57.02 -20.78 -31.03
N ILE A 25 -56.74 -21.05 -32.30
CA ILE A 25 -55.37 -21.23 -32.80
C ILE A 25 -54.58 -19.91 -32.71
N ALA A 26 -55.17 -18.78 -33.08
CA ALA A 26 -54.53 -17.48 -32.97
C ALA A 26 -54.26 -17.07 -31.52
N THR A 27 -55.21 -17.32 -30.60
CA THR A 27 -55.00 -17.05 -29.16
C THR A 27 -53.97 -18.00 -28.56
N PHE A 28 -53.93 -19.26 -28.98
CA PHE A 28 -52.93 -20.22 -28.50
C PHE A 28 -51.53 -19.89 -29.04
N GLY A 29 -51.43 -19.43 -30.29
CA GLY A 29 -50.20 -18.92 -30.89
C GLY A 29 -49.68 -17.65 -30.22
N LEU A 30 -50.57 -16.69 -29.92
CA LEU A 30 -50.20 -15.48 -29.18
C LEU A 30 -49.78 -15.80 -27.73
N ALA A 31 -50.51 -16.69 -27.06
CA ALA A 31 -50.17 -17.13 -25.70
C ALA A 31 -48.82 -17.87 -25.63
N THR A 32 -48.52 -18.73 -26.62
CA THR A 32 -47.21 -19.40 -26.70
C THR A 32 -46.08 -18.44 -27.03
N VAL A 33 -46.31 -17.43 -27.89
CA VAL A 33 -45.31 -16.38 -28.16
C VAL A 33 -45.08 -15.49 -26.93
N GLU A 34 -46.12 -15.11 -26.19
CA GLU A 34 -46.00 -14.38 -24.93
C GLU A 34 -45.26 -15.21 -23.88
N GLU A 35 -45.59 -16.49 -23.69
CA GLU A 35 -44.84 -17.38 -22.79
C GLU A 35 -43.37 -17.50 -23.18
N TYR A 36 -43.08 -17.62 -24.48
CA TYR A 36 -41.70 -17.72 -24.97
C TYR A 36 -40.92 -16.43 -24.73
N LYS A 37 -41.58 -15.27 -24.92
CA LYS A 37 -41.01 -13.95 -24.64
C LYS A 37 -40.73 -13.77 -23.15
N VAL A 38 -41.67 -14.13 -22.28
CA VAL A 38 -41.51 -14.07 -20.81
C VAL A 38 -40.40 -15.02 -20.34
N ARG A 39 -40.31 -16.24 -20.89
CA ARG A 39 -39.19 -17.16 -20.59
C ARG A 39 -37.85 -16.61 -21.04
N LYS A 40 -37.77 -16.02 -22.24
CA LYS A 40 -36.54 -15.37 -22.72
C LYS A 40 -36.14 -14.20 -21.83
N GLU A 41 -37.08 -13.31 -21.51
CA GLU A 41 -36.82 -12.15 -20.65
C GLU A 41 -36.40 -12.58 -19.24
N LYS A 42 -37.07 -13.57 -18.64
CA LYS A 42 -36.70 -14.13 -17.34
C LYS A 42 -35.31 -14.76 -17.36
N SER A 43 -35.02 -15.59 -18.37
CA SER A 43 -33.70 -16.23 -18.51
C SER A 43 -32.59 -15.20 -18.75
N VAL A 44 -32.80 -14.23 -19.64
CA VAL A 44 -31.84 -13.15 -19.92
C VAL A 44 -31.61 -12.28 -18.68
N ASN A 45 -32.65 -11.94 -17.92
CA ASN A 45 -32.52 -11.14 -16.71
C ASN A 45 -31.82 -11.91 -15.58
N THR A 46 -32.11 -13.21 -15.41
CA THR A 46 -31.38 -14.07 -14.46
C THR A 46 -29.91 -14.18 -14.84
N THR A 47 -29.59 -14.42 -16.12
CA THR A 47 -28.21 -14.49 -16.59
C THR A 47 -27.47 -13.18 -16.40
N LYS A 48 -28.06 -12.04 -16.76
CA LYS A 48 -27.49 -10.70 -16.53
C LYS A 48 -27.22 -10.45 -15.04
N ASN A 49 -28.15 -10.78 -14.15
CA ASN A 49 -27.99 -10.58 -12.72
C ASN A 49 -26.86 -11.44 -12.14
N VAL A 50 -26.72 -12.69 -12.57
CA VAL A 50 -25.62 -13.56 -12.13
C VAL A 50 -24.27 -13.01 -12.60
N PHE A 51 -24.16 -12.59 -13.87
CA PHE A 51 -22.92 -12.00 -14.39
C PHE A 51 -22.57 -10.68 -13.68
N LEU A 52 -23.55 -9.81 -13.42
CA LEU A 52 -23.34 -8.57 -12.69
C LEU A 52 -22.89 -8.84 -11.25
N LYS A 53 -23.52 -9.78 -10.54
CA LYS A 53 -23.10 -10.18 -9.19
C LYS A 53 -21.68 -10.75 -9.19
N LEU A 54 -21.34 -11.63 -10.12
CA LEU A 54 -19.98 -12.18 -10.27
C LEU A 54 -18.96 -11.06 -10.52
N PHE A 55 -19.27 -10.15 -11.44
CA PHE A 55 -18.39 -9.03 -11.77
C PHE A 55 -18.16 -8.12 -10.55
N ILE A 56 -19.21 -7.79 -9.79
CA ILE A 56 -19.11 -7.00 -8.56
C ILE A 56 -18.23 -7.73 -7.53
N VAL A 57 -18.42 -9.04 -7.32
CA VAL A 57 -17.61 -9.83 -6.37
C VAL A 57 -16.13 -9.84 -6.78
N VAL A 58 -15.83 -10.01 -8.06
CA VAL A 58 -14.44 -9.97 -8.57
C VAL A 58 -13.83 -8.57 -8.40
N LEU A 59 -14.58 -7.52 -8.71
CA LEU A 59 -14.12 -6.13 -8.56
C LEU A 59 -13.87 -5.76 -7.10
N VAL A 60 -14.76 -6.17 -6.20
CA VAL A 60 -14.59 -6.01 -4.74
C VAL A 60 -13.41 -6.84 -4.23
N GLY A 61 -13.27 -8.09 -4.67
CA GLY A 61 -12.12 -8.93 -4.30
C GLY A 61 -10.79 -8.30 -4.73
N PHE A 62 -10.73 -7.77 -5.95
CA PHE A 62 -9.56 -7.06 -6.45
C PHE A 62 -9.24 -5.80 -5.63
N SER A 63 -10.24 -4.98 -5.32
CA SER A 63 -10.03 -3.76 -4.53
C SER A 63 -9.56 -4.08 -3.10
N VAL A 64 -10.06 -5.14 -2.48
CA VAL A 64 -9.62 -5.62 -1.16
C VAL A 64 -8.15 -6.04 -1.16
N VAL A 65 -7.72 -6.81 -2.17
CA VAL A 65 -6.31 -7.23 -2.30
C VAL A 65 -5.40 -6.01 -2.46
N TRP A 66 -5.76 -5.07 -3.34
CA TRP A 66 -4.98 -3.85 -3.53
C TRP A 66 -4.95 -2.99 -2.27
N ALA A 67 -6.08 -2.81 -1.59
CA ALA A 67 -6.15 -2.06 -0.34
C ALA A 67 -5.21 -2.66 0.73
N SER A 68 -5.16 -4.00 0.85
CA SER A 68 -4.23 -4.69 1.76
C SER A 68 -2.76 -4.40 1.44
N ILE A 69 -2.38 -4.49 0.15
CA ILE A 69 -1.02 -4.21 -0.32
C ILE A 69 -0.66 -2.74 -0.04
N PHE A 70 -1.53 -1.80 -0.40
CA PHE A 70 -1.30 -0.38 -0.17
C PHE A 70 -1.17 -0.05 1.31
N LEU A 71 -1.97 -0.67 2.17
CA LEU A 71 -1.89 -0.46 3.62
C LEU A 71 -0.56 -0.96 4.19
N TYR A 72 -0.09 -2.13 3.75
CA TYR A 72 1.25 -2.61 4.12
C TYR A 72 2.34 -1.68 3.61
N LEU A 73 2.23 -1.23 2.35
CA LEU A 73 3.23 -0.34 1.74
C LEU A 73 3.29 1.00 2.46
N TYR A 74 2.13 1.56 2.82
CA TYR A 74 2.02 2.77 3.62
C TYR A 74 2.66 2.59 5.00
N PHE A 75 2.33 1.49 5.68
CA PHE A 75 2.97 1.15 6.96
C PHE A 75 4.48 1.02 6.83
N TYR A 76 4.96 0.30 5.82
CA TYR A 76 6.38 0.10 5.57
C TYR A 76 7.11 1.43 5.40
N TYR A 77 6.65 2.29 4.49
CA TYR A 77 7.31 3.58 4.23
C TYR A 77 7.15 4.58 5.37
N SER A 78 6.06 4.54 6.13
CA SER A 78 5.89 5.41 7.30
C SER A 78 6.71 4.95 8.51
N TYR A 79 6.99 3.65 8.64
CA TYR A 79 7.64 3.08 9.81
C TYR A 79 9.14 2.85 9.66
N MET A 80 9.61 2.50 8.45
CA MET A 80 11.02 2.26 8.16
C MET A 80 11.74 3.57 7.78
N PRO A 81 12.73 4.02 8.58
CA PRO A 81 13.60 5.11 8.17
C PRO A 81 14.62 4.65 7.12
N SER A 82 15.31 5.60 6.51
CA SER A 82 16.48 5.34 5.66
C SER A 82 17.58 4.59 6.41
N VAL A 83 18.10 3.53 5.78
CA VAL A 83 18.99 2.54 6.39
C VAL A 83 20.44 3.02 6.48
N LEU A 84 20.93 3.64 5.41
CA LEU A 84 22.31 4.07 5.27
C LEU A 84 22.33 5.48 4.71
N HIS A 85 23.14 6.30 5.36
CA HIS A 85 23.39 7.67 5.00
C HIS A 85 24.88 7.89 4.83
N VAL A 86 25.29 8.31 3.63
CA VAL A 86 26.69 8.57 3.30
C VAL A 86 26.88 10.07 3.10
N LYS A 87 27.91 10.62 3.75
CA LYS A 87 28.32 12.02 3.63
C LYS A 87 29.81 12.09 3.41
N ASP A 88 30.24 12.84 2.41
CA ASP A 88 31.65 13.12 2.20
C ASP A 88 32.16 14.09 3.26
N VAL A 89 33.37 13.83 3.75
CA VAL A 89 34.02 14.58 4.83
C VAL A 89 35.25 15.27 4.26
N HIS A 90 35.17 16.59 4.18
CA HIS A 90 36.27 17.42 3.71
C HIS A 90 37.10 17.91 4.89
N LEU A 91 38.22 17.23 5.14
CA LEU A 91 39.15 17.57 6.20
C LEU A 91 39.99 18.78 5.80
N ASN A 92 39.96 19.80 6.66
CA ASN A 92 40.76 21.01 6.54
C ASN A 92 41.74 21.08 7.71
N LEU A 93 42.97 21.49 7.42
CA LEU A 93 43.96 21.75 8.46
C LEU A 93 43.66 23.11 9.09
N ARG A 94 43.42 23.13 10.40
CA ARG A 94 43.23 24.40 11.13
C ARG A 94 44.56 25.17 11.14
N GLN A 95 44.53 26.42 10.66
CA GLN A 95 45.67 27.31 10.74
C GLN A 95 45.78 27.86 12.16
N CYS A 96 46.67 27.30 12.95
CA CYS A 96 46.94 27.77 14.31
C CYS A 96 47.81 29.03 14.25
N HIS A 97 47.27 30.17 14.69
CA HIS A 97 48.06 31.38 14.86
C HIS A 97 48.89 31.25 16.14
N LYS A 98 50.19 31.59 16.09
CA LYS A 98 51.21 31.39 17.15
C LYS A 98 50.89 31.98 18.55
N VAL A 99 49.72 32.59 18.76
CA VAL A 99 49.33 33.28 20.00
C VAL A 99 48.52 32.37 20.94
N GLU A 100 47.94 31.27 20.45
CA GLU A 100 47.29 30.26 21.28
C GLU A 100 48.25 29.11 21.60
N SER A 101 48.62 28.98 22.87
CA SER A 101 49.57 27.98 23.38
C SER A 101 49.09 26.52 23.31
N ASP A 102 47.86 26.27 22.86
CA ASP A 102 47.21 24.94 22.82
C ASP A 102 46.65 24.58 21.42
N CYS A 103 46.97 25.37 20.39
CA CYS A 103 46.50 25.08 19.03
C CYS A 103 47.50 24.19 18.30
N GLU A 104 47.29 22.88 18.36
CA GLU A 104 47.98 21.90 17.52
C GLU A 104 47.24 21.75 16.17
N PRO A 105 47.95 21.83 15.02
CA PRO A 105 47.33 21.76 13.71
C PRO A 105 46.94 20.33 13.37
N TYR A 106 45.71 19.95 13.70
CA TYR A 106 45.11 18.67 13.34
C TYR A 106 44.15 18.81 12.15
N PRO A 107 44.02 17.78 11.29
CA PRO A 107 42.96 17.73 10.30
C PRO A 107 41.60 17.70 11.00
N THR A 108 40.75 18.68 10.65
CA THR A 108 39.42 18.86 11.23
C THR A 108 38.38 19.01 10.13
N ALA A 109 37.20 18.44 10.33
CA ALA A 109 36.06 18.62 9.45
C ALA A 109 34.79 18.84 10.25
N ASN A 110 33.97 19.80 9.83
CA ASN A 110 32.60 19.95 10.30
C ASN A 110 31.67 19.38 9.22
N VAL A 111 30.87 18.39 9.60
CA VAL A 111 29.92 17.73 8.71
C VAL A 111 28.52 18.05 9.18
N ALA A 112 27.75 18.76 8.35
CA ALA A 112 26.34 19.01 8.63
C ALA A 112 25.54 17.70 8.45
N LEU A 113 24.99 17.18 9.55
CA LEU A 113 24.10 16.03 9.57
C LEU A 113 22.68 16.43 9.14
N THR A 114 22.23 17.61 9.55
CA THR A 114 20.94 18.19 9.16
C THR A 114 21.16 19.54 8.46
N ASN A 115 20.44 19.80 7.37
CA ASN A 115 20.49 21.11 6.69
C ASN A 115 19.08 21.72 6.62
N HIS A 116 18.09 20.95 6.16
CA HIS A 116 16.70 21.41 6.05
C HIS A 116 15.65 20.43 6.60
N GLN A 117 16.00 19.15 6.75
CA GLN A 117 15.11 18.10 7.27
C GLN A 117 15.90 17.26 8.28
N ARG A 118 15.25 16.88 9.39
CA ARG A 118 15.85 16.01 10.41
C ARG A 118 16.28 14.70 9.77
N PHE A 119 17.58 14.48 9.72
CA PHE A 119 18.23 13.36 9.05
C PHE A 119 18.20 12.08 9.88
N LEU A 120 18.24 12.23 11.20
CA LEU A 120 18.19 11.17 12.19
C LEU A 120 16.78 11.11 12.79
N MET A 121 16.25 9.90 12.96
CA MET A 121 14.97 9.68 13.60
C MET A 121 15.17 9.63 15.13
N VAL A 122 14.40 10.41 15.87
CA VAL A 122 14.47 10.47 17.35
C VAL A 122 14.22 9.08 17.95
N GLY A 123 15.06 8.69 18.90
CA GLY A 123 14.95 7.41 19.61
C GLY A 123 15.35 6.16 18.81
N GLN A 124 15.81 6.31 17.56
CA GLN A 124 16.39 5.20 16.79
C GLN A 124 17.91 5.14 17.04
N PRO A 125 18.48 3.97 17.38
CA PRO A 125 19.91 3.84 17.52
C PRO A 125 20.61 3.81 16.16
N TYR A 126 21.67 4.60 16.03
CA TYR A 126 22.52 4.69 14.85
C TYR A 126 23.96 4.31 15.18
N LYS A 127 24.61 3.68 14.21
CA LYS A 127 26.04 3.41 14.19
C LYS A 127 26.71 4.43 13.26
N ILE A 128 27.66 5.20 13.80
CA ILE A 128 28.39 6.23 13.05
C ILE A 128 29.80 5.70 12.78
N ILE A 129 30.12 5.49 11.50
CA ILE A 129 31.38 4.93 11.02
C ILE A 129 32.06 5.97 10.13
N LEU A 130 33.32 6.27 10.40
CA LEU A 130 34.16 7.08 9.53
C LEU A 130 35.06 6.17 8.69
N ASN A 131 34.91 6.21 7.38
CA ASN A 131 35.76 5.52 6.44
C ASN A 131 36.82 6.49 5.91
N LEU A 132 38.10 6.18 6.18
CA LEU A 132 39.24 6.96 5.72
C LEU A 132 39.90 6.23 4.54
N GLU A 133 39.97 6.88 3.38
CA GLU A 133 40.72 6.39 2.23
C GLU A 133 42.14 6.93 2.30
N MET A 134 43.12 6.03 2.46
CA MET A 134 44.52 6.39 2.70
C MET A 134 45.46 5.66 1.72
N PRO A 135 46.52 6.32 1.22
CA PRO A 135 47.59 5.64 0.49
C PRO A 135 48.44 4.76 1.41
N GLU A 136 48.99 3.67 0.87
CA GLU A 136 49.94 2.80 1.55
C GLU A 136 51.39 3.36 1.57
N SER A 137 51.53 4.67 1.81
CA SER A 137 52.82 5.37 1.83
C SER A 137 53.69 4.97 3.02
N GLU A 138 55.02 5.05 2.89
CA GLU A 138 55.93 4.84 4.02
C GLU A 138 55.66 5.80 5.18
N HIS A 139 55.23 7.02 4.86
CA HIS A 139 54.92 8.03 5.84
C HIS A 139 53.72 7.59 6.70
N ASN A 140 52.61 7.21 6.07
CA ASN A 140 51.44 6.68 6.77
C ASN A 140 51.75 5.40 7.55
N GLY A 141 52.65 4.54 7.03
CA GLY A 141 53.10 3.34 7.74
C GLY A 141 53.88 3.63 9.03
N LYS A 142 54.60 4.76 9.09
CA LYS A 142 55.41 5.18 10.25
C LYS A 142 54.60 5.90 11.34
N ILE A 143 53.43 6.47 11.00
CA ILE A 143 52.54 7.14 11.96
C ILE A 143 52.10 6.18 13.07
N GLY A 144 51.88 4.89 12.73
CA GLY A 144 51.40 3.90 13.68
C GLY A 144 49.94 4.14 14.08
N MET A 145 49.63 3.96 15.36
CA MET A 145 48.28 4.19 15.87
C MET A 145 47.99 5.69 15.95
N PHE A 146 46.83 6.10 15.45
CA PHE A 146 46.34 7.47 15.55
C PHE A 146 44.90 7.49 16.09
N THR A 147 44.54 8.60 16.74
CA THR A 147 43.21 8.76 17.34
C THR A 147 42.32 9.59 16.45
N VAL A 148 41.09 9.14 16.23
CA VAL A 148 40.02 9.89 15.58
C VAL A 148 38.95 10.19 16.62
N CYS A 149 38.62 11.47 16.79
CA CYS A 149 37.55 11.94 17.65
C CYS A 149 36.39 12.47 16.81
N GLY A 150 35.17 12.09 17.17
CA GLY A 150 33.93 12.64 16.65
C GLY A 150 33.12 13.27 17.76
N THR A 151 32.78 14.55 17.62
CA THR A 151 31.93 15.30 18.54
C THR A 151 30.64 15.70 17.83
N VAL A 152 29.50 15.21 18.31
CA VAL A 152 28.18 15.59 17.84
C VAL A 152 27.75 16.88 18.53
N LYS A 153 27.28 17.85 17.74
CA LYS A 153 26.82 19.15 18.21
C LYS A 153 25.37 19.42 17.82
N ASP A 154 24.67 20.10 18.72
CA ASP A 154 23.31 20.61 18.49
C ASP A 154 23.33 21.91 17.68
N HIS A 155 22.16 22.45 17.33
CA HIS A 155 21.96 23.72 16.64
C HIS A 155 22.56 24.90 17.41
N GLY A 156 22.67 24.80 18.74
CA GLY A 156 23.38 25.76 19.59
C GLY A 156 24.90 25.63 19.56
N TYR A 157 25.45 24.70 18.78
CA TYR A 157 26.86 24.30 18.79
C TYR A 157 27.36 23.73 20.12
N GLU A 158 26.44 23.33 21.01
CA GLU A 158 26.76 22.64 22.25
C GLU A 158 27.10 21.17 21.98
N GLU A 159 28.07 20.63 22.73
CA GLU A 159 28.50 19.24 22.58
C GLU A 159 27.48 18.30 23.22
N VAL A 160 26.82 17.49 22.39
CA VAL A 160 25.83 16.48 22.85
C VAL A 160 26.53 15.17 23.21
N ALA A 161 27.47 14.75 22.37
CA ALA A 161 28.21 13.51 22.57
C ALA A 161 29.60 13.59 21.94
N LYS A 162 30.58 12.97 22.61
CA LYS A 162 31.96 12.90 22.12
C LYS A 162 32.47 11.47 22.21
N SER A 163 33.12 10.99 21.16
CA SER A 163 33.77 9.68 21.13
C SER A 163 35.12 9.77 20.46
N CYS A 164 36.13 9.15 21.06
CA CYS A 164 37.49 9.07 20.52
C CYS A 164 37.90 7.61 20.39
N ARG A 165 38.38 7.23 19.21
CA ARG A 165 38.77 5.86 18.88
C ARG A 165 40.15 5.84 18.26
N MET A 166 40.99 4.94 18.74
CA MET A 166 42.30 4.68 18.14
C MET A 166 42.12 3.73 16.96
N THR A 167 42.84 4.01 15.88
CA THR A 167 42.89 3.17 14.70
C THR A 167 44.32 3.16 14.14
N MET A 168 44.59 2.28 13.19
CA MET A 168 45.89 2.15 12.54
C MET A 168 45.70 1.72 11.09
N LEU A 169 46.59 2.18 10.20
CA LEU A 169 46.71 1.62 8.86
C LEU A 169 47.06 0.12 8.97
N HIS A 170 46.41 -0.76 8.20
CA HIS A 170 46.72 -2.19 8.40
C HIS A 170 48.14 -2.47 7.93
N TYR A 171 48.93 -3.05 8.82
CA TYR A 171 50.32 -3.34 8.54
C TYR A 171 50.46 -4.46 7.49
N LYS A 172 51.34 -4.23 6.52
CA LYS A 172 51.82 -5.25 5.58
C LYS A 172 53.35 -5.28 5.64
N SER A 173 53.92 -6.48 5.66
CA SER A 173 55.38 -6.66 5.62
C SER A 173 55.95 -6.22 4.26
N ASN A 174 57.20 -5.76 4.24
CA ASN A 174 57.85 -5.32 3.00
C ASN A 174 57.90 -6.44 1.95
N LEU A 175 58.15 -7.68 2.37
CA LEU A 175 58.12 -8.84 1.47
C LEU A 175 56.74 -9.03 0.84
N LEU A 176 55.68 -8.93 1.65
CA LEU A 176 54.30 -9.05 1.16
C LEU A 176 53.95 -7.93 0.19
N LYS A 177 54.36 -6.68 0.48
CA LYS A 177 54.19 -5.54 -0.45
C LYS A 177 54.83 -5.84 -1.80
N THR A 178 56.10 -6.26 -1.82
CA THR A 178 56.80 -6.58 -3.08
C THR A 178 56.12 -7.69 -3.87
N ILE A 179 55.67 -8.78 -3.19
CA ILE A 179 54.96 -9.88 -3.85
C ILE A 179 53.63 -9.38 -4.44
N LEU A 180 52.86 -8.59 -3.68
CA LEU A 180 51.58 -8.06 -4.15
C LEU A 180 51.76 -7.10 -5.32
N THR A 181 52.73 -6.19 -5.26
CA THR A 181 53.05 -5.27 -6.36
C THR A 181 53.48 -6.03 -7.61
N PHE A 182 54.25 -7.12 -7.47
CA PHE A 182 54.63 -7.96 -8.62
C PHE A 182 53.44 -8.73 -9.21
N VAL A 183 52.63 -9.37 -8.36
CA VAL A 183 51.45 -10.14 -8.78
C VAL A 183 50.39 -9.24 -9.43
N PHE A 184 50.17 -8.05 -8.89
CA PHE A 184 49.19 -7.08 -9.39
C PHE A 184 49.79 -6.02 -10.33
N ALA A 185 51.06 -6.14 -10.71
CA ALA A 185 51.76 -5.20 -11.60
C ALA A 185 50.96 -4.82 -12.86
N PRO A 186 50.41 -5.76 -13.66
CA PRO A 186 49.65 -5.37 -14.84
C PRO A 186 48.43 -4.52 -14.47
N LEU A 187 47.70 -4.85 -13.40
CA LEU A 187 46.51 -4.10 -12.99
C LEU A 187 46.86 -2.70 -12.48
N LEU A 188 48.00 -2.56 -11.81
CA LEU A 188 48.50 -1.26 -11.32
C LEU A 188 48.96 -0.37 -12.47
N ILE A 189 49.72 -0.92 -13.43
CA ILE A 189 50.24 -0.16 -14.60
C ILE A 189 49.10 0.32 -15.49
N PHE A 190 48.09 -0.52 -15.73
CA PHE A 190 46.91 -0.13 -16.50
C PHE A 190 45.89 0.71 -15.70
N GLY A 191 46.16 1.01 -14.42
CA GLY A 191 45.30 1.83 -13.58
C GLY A 191 43.98 1.19 -13.17
N TYR A 192 43.81 -0.13 -13.32
CA TYR A 192 42.63 -0.86 -12.82
C TYR A 192 42.64 -1.03 -11.31
N ARG A 193 43.82 -0.90 -10.68
CA ARG A 193 43.98 -0.88 -9.23
C ARG A 193 44.93 0.23 -8.81
N GLU A 194 44.70 0.75 -7.61
CA GLU A 194 45.52 1.78 -6.96
C GLU A 194 46.02 1.25 -5.61
N GLU A 195 47.19 1.72 -5.15
CA GLU A 195 47.77 1.36 -3.85
C GLU A 195 47.14 2.16 -2.70
N LYS A 196 45.87 1.85 -2.43
CA LYS A 196 45.07 2.51 -1.41
C LYS A 196 44.38 1.53 -0.49
N GLN A 197 44.08 2.02 0.70
CA GLN A 197 43.43 1.27 1.75
C GLN A 197 42.29 2.07 2.38
N MET A 198 41.17 1.38 2.63
CA MET A 198 40.05 1.92 3.40
C MET A 198 40.20 1.51 4.88
N VAL A 199 40.28 2.49 5.78
CA VAL A 199 40.31 2.29 7.22
C VAL A 199 38.99 2.76 7.81
N SER A 200 38.16 1.82 8.25
CA SER A 200 36.86 2.10 8.86
C SER A 200 36.98 2.22 10.39
N VAL A 201 36.55 3.36 10.94
CA VAL A 201 36.58 3.66 12.37
C VAL A 201 35.15 3.83 12.88
N GLU A 202 34.72 2.96 13.79
CA GLU A 202 33.41 3.06 14.43
C GLU A 202 33.44 4.07 15.58
N LEU A 203 33.01 5.31 15.30
CA LEU A 203 32.98 6.38 16.30
C LEU A 203 31.91 6.11 17.36
N PHE A 204 30.68 5.82 16.94
CA PHE A 204 29.56 5.53 17.85
C PHE A 204 28.88 4.23 17.45
N SER A 205 28.67 3.33 18.42
CA SER A 205 28.00 2.04 18.19
C SER A 205 26.47 2.15 18.26
N ASN A 206 25.97 2.90 19.24
CA ASN A 206 24.53 3.08 19.51
C ASN A 206 24.27 4.55 19.88
N PHE A 207 24.43 5.45 18.91
CA PHE A 207 24.07 6.86 19.06
C PHE A 207 22.55 7.02 18.99
N LEU A 208 21.96 7.68 19.99
CA LEU A 208 20.52 7.97 20.04
C LEU A 208 20.33 9.48 19.91
N ASP A 209 19.53 9.88 18.93
CA ASP A 209 19.17 11.29 18.75
C ASP A 209 18.03 11.67 19.72
N ASP A 210 18.18 12.80 20.41
CA ASP A 210 17.20 13.33 21.37
C ASP A 210 16.36 14.43 20.72
N SER A 211 15.11 14.58 21.17
CA SER A 211 14.21 15.63 20.67
C SER A 211 14.58 17.02 21.20
N ASN A 212 15.19 17.10 22.38
CA ASN A 212 15.57 18.38 23.00
C ASN A 212 16.84 18.96 22.38
N HIS A 213 17.81 18.09 22.11
CA HIS A 213 19.11 18.44 21.52
C HIS A 213 19.38 17.62 20.25
N PRO A 214 18.76 17.99 19.11
CA PRO A 214 18.93 17.24 17.87
C PRO A 214 20.36 17.33 17.33
N ALA A 215 20.91 16.20 16.89
CA ALA A 215 22.23 16.14 16.28
C ALA A 215 22.27 16.87 14.92
N THR A 216 22.87 18.06 14.90
CA THR A 216 22.91 18.90 13.69
C THR A 216 24.23 18.82 12.94
N ASN A 217 25.33 18.81 13.68
CA ASN A 217 26.68 18.85 13.15
C ASN A 217 27.54 17.78 13.80
N LEU A 218 28.48 17.22 13.05
CA LEU A 218 29.50 16.32 13.55
C LEU A 218 30.87 16.91 13.25
N ASP A 219 31.61 17.24 14.30
CA ASP A 219 32.99 17.66 14.21
C ASP A 219 33.91 16.45 14.33
N ILE A 220 34.71 16.21 13.30
CA ILE A 220 35.69 15.13 13.23
C ILE A 220 37.08 15.73 13.36
N ILE A 221 37.89 15.19 14.25
CA ILE A 221 39.27 15.61 14.50
C ILE A 221 40.16 14.36 14.43
N ILE A 222 41.21 14.42 13.62
CA ILE A 222 42.22 13.35 13.53
C ILE A 222 43.48 13.82 14.24
N HIS A 223 43.85 13.15 15.33
CA HIS A 223 45.05 13.45 16.10
C HIS A 223 46.31 12.85 15.45
N ALA A 224 46.62 13.32 14.23
CA ALA A 224 47.85 13.02 13.52
C ALA A 224 48.16 14.18 12.56
N LYS A 225 49.29 14.86 12.79
CA LYS A 225 49.66 16.06 12.04
C LYS A 225 50.03 15.74 10.58
N ASP A 226 50.81 14.69 10.38
CA ASP A 226 51.42 14.40 9.07
C ASP A 226 50.65 13.29 8.30
N ILE A 227 49.40 13.03 8.67
CA ILE A 227 48.59 11.98 8.03
C ILE A 227 48.23 12.33 6.58
N GLN A 228 48.42 11.37 5.67
CA GLN A 228 48.08 11.50 4.26
C GLN A 228 46.79 10.74 3.96
N LEU A 229 45.82 11.43 3.37
CA LEU A 229 44.46 10.94 3.12
C LEU A 229 44.06 11.35 1.70
N TYR A 230 43.28 10.51 1.01
CA TYR A 230 42.64 10.89 -0.25
C TYR A 230 41.24 11.44 -0.01
N SER A 231 40.43 10.70 0.73
CA SER A 231 39.05 11.05 1.02
C SER A 231 38.64 10.52 2.39
N ALA A 232 37.59 11.09 2.94
CA ALA A 232 36.95 10.59 4.14
C ALA A 232 35.43 10.59 3.93
N GLN A 233 34.76 9.53 4.36
CA GLN A 233 33.33 9.35 4.20
C GLN A 233 32.71 8.94 5.53
N LEU A 234 31.68 9.67 5.93
CA LEU A 234 30.88 9.38 7.11
C LEU A 234 29.69 8.51 6.72
N HIS A 235 29.62 7.32 7.30
CA HIS A 235 28.52 6.39 7.14
C HIS A 235 27.71 6.36 8.43
N VAL A 236 26.46 6.80 8.36
CA VAL A 236 25.49 6.70 9.46
C VAL A 236 24.53 5.57 9.11
N VAL A 237 24.61 4.47 9.87
CA VAL A 237 23.86 3.24 9.64
C VAL A 237 22.82 3.07 10.75
N ALA A 238 21.57 2.84 10.40
CA ALA A 238 20.54 2.55 11.40
C ALA A 238 20.72 1.13 11.97
N ASN A 239 20.81 0.99 13.29
CA ASN A 239 20.77 -0.31 13.96
C ASN A 239 19.30 -0.68 14.24
N PHE A 240 18.72 -1.55 13.43
CA PHE A 240 17.33 -1.98 13.65
C PHE A 240 17.23 -3.05 14.73
N THR A 241 16.23 -2.90 15.60
CA THR A 241 15.85 -3.90 16.61
C THR A 241 14.35 -4.20 16.51
N GLY A 242 13.91 -5.34 17.06
CA GLY A 242 12.50 -5.73 17.11
C GLY A 242 11.84 -5.93 15.75
N LEU A 243 10.66 -5.32 15.53
CA LEU A 243 9.89 -5.45 14.29
C LEU A 243 10.67 -4.90 13.08
N ARG A 244 11.37 -3.77 13.24
CA ARG A 244 12.21 -3.19 12.17
C ARG A 244 13.29 -4.18 11.73
N TYR A 245 13.93 -4.86 12.68
CA TYR A 245 14.95 -5.85 12.35
C TYR A 245 14.39 -6.98 11.47
N LEU A 246 13.22 -7.51 11.82
CA LEU A 246 12.56 -8.57 11.04
C LEU A 246 12.18 -8.08 9.63
N MET A 247 11.63 -6.86 9.53
CA MET A 247 11.28 -6.24 8.25
C MET A 247 12.50 -6.01 7.35
N PHE A 248 13.64 -5.57 7.92
CA PHE A 248 14.86 -5.29 7.17
C PHE A 248 15.58 -6.56 6.72
N ASN A 249 15.73 -7.54 7.62
CA ASN A 249 16.48 -8.76 7.31
C ASN A 249 15.66 -9.78 6.50
N TRP A 250 14.32 -9.77 6.64
CA TRP A 250 13.41 -10.70 5.98
C TRP A 250 12.23 -9.98 5.30
N PRO A 251 12.47 -9.14 4.28
CA PRO A 251 11.45 -8.29 3.68
C PRO A 251 10.29 -9.08 3.08
N VAL A 252 10.57 -10.21 2.42
CA VAL A 252 9.54 -11.05 1.79
C VAL A 252 8.63 -11.70 2.83
N LEU A 253 9.21 -12.28 3.88
CA LEU A 253 8.44 -12.93 4.94
C LEU A 253 7.58 -11.93 5.70
N SER A 254 8.14 -10.75 6.00
CA SER A 254 7.39 -9.67 6.63
C SER A 254 6.24 -9.19 5.75
N ALA A 255 6.46 -9.03 4.43
CA ALA A 255 5.42 -8.60 3.51
C ALA A 255 4.28 -9.61 3.41
N VAL A 256 4.58 -10.91 3.30
CA VAL A 256 3.55 -11.96 3.25
C VAL A 256 2.71 -11.96 4.53
N ILE A 257 3.34 -11.90 5.70
CA ILE A 257 2.62 -11.86 6.98
C ILE A 257 1.75 -10.60 7.06
N GLY A 258 2.32 -9.42 6.78
CA GLY A 258 1.61 -8.14 6.87
C GLY A 258 0.42 -8.03 5.91
N ILE A 259 0.59 -8.44 4.65
CA ILE A 259 -0.48 -8.43 3.64
C ILE A 259 -1.58 -9.44 4.03
N THR A 260 -1.21 -10.60 4.57
CA THR A 260 -2.19 -11.62 5.00
C THR A 260 -3.01 -11.13 6.19
N THR A 261 -2.37 -10.50 7.19
CA THR A 261 -3.10 -9.93 8.34
C THR A 261 -4.01 -8.79 7.93
N ASN A 262 -3.55 -7.88 7.06
CA ASN A 262 -4.38 -6.79 6.55
C ASN A 262 -5.58 -7.31 5.76
N LEU A 263 -5.36 -8.30 4.90
CA LEU A 263 -6.41 -8.96 4.13
C LEU A 263 -7.43 -9.63 5.06
N PHE A 264 -6.98 -10.30 6.12
CA PHE A 264 -7.88 -10.91 7.11
C PHE A 264 -8.82 -9.89 7.77
N PHE A 265 -8.28 -8.74 8.22
CA PHE A 265 -9.11 -7.69 8.83
C PHE A 265 -10.09 -7.07 7.83
N ILE A 266 -9.65 -6.76 6.61
CA ILE A 266 -10.53 -6.18 5.58
C ILE A 266 -11.63 -7.18 5.21
N LEU A 267 -11.31 -8.47 5.08
CA LEU A 267 -12.32 -9.50 4.81
C LEU A 267 -13.37 -9.60 5.92
N ILE A 268 -12.96 -9.54 7.19
CA ILE A 268 -13.92 -9.54 8.31
C ILE A 268 -14.88 -8.35 8.18
N VAL A 269 -14.37 -7.15 7.91
CA VAL A 269 -15.21 -5.95 7.74
C VAL A 269 -16.14 -6.11 6.54
N CYS A 270 -15.67 -6.64 5.42
CA CYS A 270 -16.51 -6.91 4.25
C CYS A 270 -17.62 -7.93 4.54
N ILE A 271 -17.33 -9.00 5.29
CA ILE A 271 -18.32 -10.01 5.67
C ILE A 271 -19.36 -9.40 6.60
N LEU A 272 -18.95 -8.63 7.61
CA LEU A 272 -19.88 -7.94 8.51
C LEU A 272 -20.73 -6.91 7.76
N SER A 273 -20.14 -6.18 6.81
CA SER A 273 -20.85 -5.25 5.95
C SER A 273 -21.87 -5.97 5.06
N TRP A 274 -21.52 -7.15 4.54
CA TRP A 274 -22.44 -7.97 3.76
C TRP A 274 -23.60 -8.47 4.61
N TYR A 275 -23.30 -8.97 5.82
CA TYR A 275 -24.31 -9.44 6.76
C TYR A 275 -25.31 -8.33 7.11
N HIS A 276 -24.81 -7.13 7.41
CA HIS A 276 -25.67 -5.98 7.69
C HIS A 276 -26.51 -5.55 6.47
N TRP A 277 -25.98 -5.67 5.25
CA TRP A 277 -26.73 -5.34 4.03
C TRP A 277 -27.86 -6.35 3.76
N ASP A 278 -27.60 -7.64 3.98
CA ASP A 278 -28.62 -8.71 3.83
C ASP A 278 -29.79 -8.49 4.80
N ASP A 279 -29.52 -8.14 6.05
CA ASP A 279 -30.55 -7.75 7.04
C ASP A 279 -31.42 -6.57 6.54
N THR A 280 -30.88 -5.67 5.72
CA THR A 280 -31.65 -4.55 5.14
C THR A 280 -32.50 -4.92 3.91
N GLU A 281 -32.28 -6.08 3.26
CA GLU A 281 -33.12 -6.50 2.12
C GLU A 281 -34.59 -6.74 2.54
N TRP A 282 -34.84 -7.15 3.78
CA TRP A 282 -36.18 -7.26 4.36
C TRP A 282 -36.95 -5.93 4.32
N ILE A 283 -36.25 -4.79 4.48
CA ILE A 283 -36.85 -3.46 4.46
C ILE A 283 -37.31 -3.10 3.03
N SER A 284 -36.56 -3.51 2.00
CA SER A 284 -36.99 -3.32 0.61
C SER A 284 -38.18 -4.20 0.23
N ASP A 285 -38.24 -5.47 0.68
CA ASP A 285 -39.36 -6.37 0.39
C ASP A 285 -40.67 -5.86 1.02
N ILE A 286 -40.59 -5.32 2.24
CA ILE A 286 -41.74 -4.67 2.89
C ILE A 286 -42.23 -3.46 2.10
N ARG A 287 -41.33 -2.63 1.60
CA ARG A 287 -41.67 -1.44 0.82
C ARG A 287 -42.38 -1.82 -0.49
N GLU A 288 -41.91 -2.85 -1.17
CA GLU A 288 -42.55 -3.35 -2.40
C GLU A 288 -43.93 -3.95 -2.13
N ARG A 289 -44.08 -4.77 -1.09
CA ARG A 289 -45.41 -5.29 -0.67
C ARG A 289 -46.38 -4.17 -0.36
N TYR A 290 -45.94 -3.14 0.35
CA TYR A 290 -46.78 -1.99 0.68
C TYR A 290 -47.25 -1.26 -0.60
N GLN A 291 -46.36 -1.03 -1.57
CA GLN A 291 -46.73 -0.40 -2.84
C GLN A 291 -47.68 -1.26 -3.69
N GLN A 292 -47.51 -2.58 -3.71
CA GLN A 292 -48.44 -3.48 -4.39
C GLN A 292 -49.83 -3.45 -3.76
N ILE A 293 -49.92 -3.41 -2.42
CA ILE A 293 -51.19 -3.29 -1.70
C ILE A 293 -51.88 -1.97 -2.06
N VAL A 294 -51.17 -0.85 -2.03
CA VAL A 294 -51.72 0.48 -2.39
C VAL A 294 -52.21 0.52 -3.85
N GLN A 295 -51.43 -0.04 -4.79
CA GLN A 295 -51.86 -0.13 -6.19
C GLN A 295 -53.06 -1.08 -6.36
N GLY A 296 -53.10 -2.20 -5.65
CA GLY A 296 -54.23 -3.13 -5.64
C GLY A 296 -55.52 -2.45 -5.15
N VAL A 297 -55.45 -1.73 -4.03
CA VAL A 297 -56.57 -0.95 -3.48
C VAL A 297 -57.04 0.12 -4.48
N SER A 298 -56.11 0.83 -5.14
CA SER A 298 -56.46 1.84 -6.15
C SER A 298 -57.17 1.26 -7.40
N LYS A 299 -56.82 0.03 -7.79
CA LYS A 299 -57.45 -0.67 -8.92
C LYS A 299 -58.85 -1.17 -8.55
N VAL A 300 -59.04 -1.63 -7.32
CA VAL A 300 -60.34 -2.06 -6.81
C VAL A 300 -61.29 -0.86 -6.69
N SER A 301 -60.82 0.27 -6.15
CA SER A 301 -61.62 1.49 -6.09
C SER A 301 -61.98 2.02 -7.48
N ALA A 302 -61.06 1.98 -8.44
CA ALA A 302 -61.36 2.35 -9.83
C ALA A 302 -62.37 1.40 -10.50
N LEU A 303 -62.30 0.09 -10.21
CA LEU A 303 -63.29 -0.88 -10.69
C LEU A 303 -64.67 -0.68 -10.05
N GLU A 304 -64.74 -0.32 -8.76
CA GLU A 304 -65.98 0.03 -8.06
C GLU A 304 -66.63 1.28 -8.65
N GLU A 305 -65.86 2.34 -8.92
CA GLU A 305 -66.35 3.54 -9.61
C GLU A 305 -66.83 3.23 -11.04
N THR A 306 -66.18 2.29 -11.74
CA THR A 306 -66.61 1.86 -13.07
C THR A 306 -67.90 1.02 -13.02
N LYS A 307 -68.15 0.33 -11.90
CA LYS A 307 -69.34 -0.50 -11.66
C LYS A 307 -70.53 0.34 -11.22
N THR A 308 -70.32 1.41 -10.44
CA THR A 308 -71.38 2.37 -10.07
C THR A 308 -71.83 3.23 -11.26
N LEU A 309 -71.01 3.39 -12.31
CA LEU A 309 -71.39 4.11 -13.53
C LEU A 309 -72.20 3.28 -14.56
N LYS A 310 -72.39 1.96 -14.37
CA LYS A 310 -73.25 1.13 -15.23
C LYS A 310 -74.42 0.55 -14.43
N PRO A 311 -75.66 1.04 -14.61
CA PRO A 311 -76.81 0.43 -13.96
C PRO A 311 -77.18 -0.88 -14.67
N ILE A 312 -77.27 -1.98 -13.93
CA ILE A 312 -77.86 -3.25 -14.40
C ILE A 312 -79.27 -3.35 -13.79
N LYS A 313 -80.26 -3.56 -14.67
CA LYS A 313 -81.66 -3.85 -14.34
C LYS A 313 -81.80 -5.25 -13.70
N GLU A 314 -82.58 -5.26 -12.61
CA GLU A 314 -83.49 -6.28 -12.03
C GLU A 314 -83.21 -7.79 -12.14
N GLY A 315 -83.41 -8.48 -11.01
CA GLY A 315 -83.73 -9.91 -10.97
C GLY A 315 -83.58 -10.58 -9.59
N VAL A 316 -84.68 -10.70 -8.86
CA VAL A 316 -84.86 -11.30 -7.52
C VAL A 316 -84.66 -12.83 -7.52
N THR A 317 -84.06 -13.45 -6.48
CA THR A 317 -84.65 -14.51 -5.61
C THR A 317 -83.64 -15.32 -4.75
N SER A 318 -84.03 -15.49 -3.47
CA SER A 318 -84.05 -16.74 -2.66
C SER A 318 -82.82 -17.27 -1.88
N SER A 319 -83.00 -17.21 -0.55
CA SER A 319 -82.88 -18.33 0.43
C SER A 319 -81.51 -18.83 0.92
N LYS A 320 -81.33 -18.63 2.25
CA LYS A 320 -80.81 -19.52 3.33
C LYS A 320 -79.70 -20.54 3.00
N ASP A 321 -78.68 -20.65 3.87
CA ASP A 321 -78.69 -21.49 5.10
C ASP A 321 -77.26 -21.95 5.56
N TRP A 322 -77.06 -22.03 6.89
CA TRP A 322 -75.98 -22.66 7.71
C TRP A 322 -74.61 -21.92 7.85
N LEU A 323 -74.23 -21.33 9.02
CA LEU A 323 -73.78 -21.87 10.34
C LEU A 323 -72.61 -22.86 10.29
N VAL A 324 -71.50 -22.53 10.98
CA VAL A 324 -70.90 -23.23 12.16
C VAL A 324 -69.76 -22.35 12.72
N ASP A 325 -70.03 -21.75 13.89
CA ASP A 325 -69.28 -21.74 15.18
C ASP A 325 -67.74 -21.73 15.18
N GLU A 326 -67.11 -20.70 15.77
CA GLU A 326 -66.60 -20.61 17.16
C GLU A 326 -65.48 -21.63 17.49
N GLU A 327 -64.22 -21.15 17.47
CA GLU A 327 -63.35 -20.94 18.66
C GLU A 327 -62.12 -20.09 18.29
#